data_AF-A0A327KJU7-F1
#
_entry.id   AF-A0A327KJU7-F1
#
_cell.length_a   1.000
_cell.length_b   1.000
_cell.length_c   1.000
_cell.angle_alpha   90.00
_cell.angle_beta   90.00
_cell.angle_gamma   90.00
#
_symmetry.space_group_name_H-M   'P 1'
#
loop_
_entity.id
_entity.type
_entity.pdbx_description
1 polymer ?
#
loop_
_entity_poly.entity_id
_entity_poly.type
_entity_poly.pdbx_seq_one_letter_code
_entity_poly.pdbx_strand_id
1 'polypeptide(L)'
;MSGSDVTGIAGDQLRTIVERIEHIDEEIKELNEAKKEIFLEAKGNGFDVKILREVIRIRKQDQKERDERETLLDLYLEAIVNAAVPAAAKKKAA
;
A
#
# COMPACT_ATOMS: atom_id res chain seq x y z
N MET A 1 41.56 21.25 -21.16
CA MET A 1 41.02 19.97 -20.68
C MET A 1 40.59 19.19 -21.91
N SER A 2 41.19 18.02 -22.15
CA SER A 2 40.92 17.24 -23.35
C SER A 2 39.61 16.44 -23.20
N GLY A 3 38.94 16.10 -24.30
CA GLY A 3 37.67 15.37 -24.25
C GLY A 3 37.75 13.99 -23.56
N SER A 4 38.93 13.37 -23.50
CA SER A 4 39.17 12.12 -22.77
C SER A 4 39.10 12.30 -21.25
N ASP A 5 39.55 13.44 -20.72
CA ASP A 5 39.53 13.71 -19.27
C ASP A 5 38.09 13.88 -18.77
N VAL A 6 37.23 14.52 -19.57
CA VAL A 6 35.81 14.71 -19.27
C VAL A 6 35.04 13.39 -19.33
N THR A 7 35.39 12.52 -20.28
CA THR A 7 34.76 11.19 -20.41
C THR A 7 35.15 10.27 -19.25
N GLY A 8 36.40 10.35 -18.76
CA GLY A 8 36.85 9.63 -17.56
C GLY A 8 36.12 10.08 -16.29
N ILE A 9 36.03 11.40 -16.05
CA ILE A 9 35.32 11.94 -14.88
C ILE A 9 33.83 11.57 -14.89
N ALA A 10 33.19 11.61 -16.06
CA ALA A 10 31.79 11.20 -16.19
C ALA A 10 31.59 9.69 -15.94
N GLY A 11 32.56 8.85 -16.33
CA GLY A 11 32.56 7.41 -16.05
C GLY A 11 32.67 7.09 -14.56
N ASP A 12 33.56 7.77 -13.84
CA ASP A 12 33.75 7.56 -12.40
C ASP A 12 32.51 7.99 -11.57
N GLN A 13 31.87 9.09 -11.97
CA GLN A 13 30.62 9.54 -11.38
C GLN A 13 29.48 8.55 -11.63
N LEU A 14 29.33 8.06 -12.87
CA LEU A 14 28.32 7.08 -13.22
C LEU A 14 28.53 5.78 -12.42
N ARG A 15 29.77 5.30 -12.33
CA ARG A 15 30.13 4.11 -11.55
C ARG A 15 29.72 4.26 -10.08
N THR A 16 30.06 5.40 -9.46
CA THR A 16 29.71 5.66 -8.05
C THR A 16 28.19 5.68 -7.83
N ILE A 17 27.42 6.22 -8.77
CA ILE A 17 25.95 6.21 -8.69
C ILE A 17 25.41 4.78 -8.78
N VAL A 18 25.90 3.98 -9.72
CA VAL A 18 25.48 2.59 -9.90
C VAL A 18 25.79 1.76 -8.65
N GLU A 19 27.03 1.80 -8.16
CA GLU A 19 27.44 1.05 -6.96
C GLU A 19 26.58 1.40 -5.74
N ARG A 20 26.22 2.69 -5.58
CA ARG A 20 25.32 3.12 -4.49
C ARG A 20 23.89 2.59 -4.65
N ILE A 21 23.37 2.52 -5.88
CA ILE A 21 22.03 1.98 -6.14
C ILE A 21 22.03 0.47 -5.87
N GLU A 22 23.02 -0.26 -6.37
CA GLU A 22 23.14 -1.71 -6.16
C GLU A 22 23.20 -2.05 -4.67
N HIS A 23 23.96 -1.28 -3.89
CA HIS A 23 24.01 -1.45 -2.44
C HIS A 23 22.62 -1.25 -1.79
N ILE A 24 21.87 -0.22 -2.19
CA ILE A 24 20.52 0.02 -1.68
C ILE A 24 19.56 -1.11 -2.11
N ASP A 25 19.70 -1.64 -3.32
CA ASP A 25 18.87 -2.75 -3.79
C ASP A 25 19.13 -4.03 -2.99
N GLU A 26 20.37 -4.29 -2.61
CA GLU A 26 20.75 -5.36 -1.69
C GLU A 26 20.12 -5.17 -0.30
N GLU A 27 20.22 -3.97 0.29
CA GLU A 27 19.57 -3.65 1.57
C GLU A 27 18.05 -3.83 1.50
N ILE A 28 17.41 -3.35 0.43
CA ILE A 28 15.96 -3.51 0.21
C ILE A 28 15.60 -4.99 0.15
N LYS A 29 16.42 -5.82 -0.50
CA LYS A 29 16.18 -7.27 -0.58
C LYS A 29 16.26 -7.91 0.81
N GLU A 30 17.28 -7.60 1.60
CA GLU A 30 17.43 -8.10 2.97
C GLU A 30 16.23 -7.68 3.85
N LEU A 31 15.83 -6.41 3.78
CA LEU A 31 14.67 -5.89 4.50
C LEU A 31 13.36 -6.56 4.07
N ASN A 32 13.21 -6.89 2.79
CA ASN A 32 12.02 -7.59 2.30
C ASN A 32 11.97 -9.04 2.75
N GLU A 33 13.10 -9.74 2.82
CA GLU A 33 13.14 -11.11 3.38
C GLU A 33 12.84 -11.07 4.89
N ALA A 34 13.44 -10.16 5.65
CA ALA A 34 13.12 -9.99 7.08
C ALA A 34 11.62 -9.71 7.30
N LYS A 35 11.02 -8.83 6.48
CA LYS A 35 9.57 -8.55 6.52
C LYS A 35 8.72 -9.79 6.21
N LYS A 36 9.18 -10.64 5.30
CA LYS A 36 8.49 -11.90 4.95
C LYS A 36 8.56 -12.90 6.10
N GLU A 37 9.69 -13.01 6.79
CA GLU A 37 9.83 -13.84 8.00
C GLU A 37 8.83 -13.42 9.09
N ILE A 38 8.67 -12.12 9.33
CA ILE A 38 7.66 -11.60 10.29
C ILE A 38 6.24 -12.03 9.90
N PHE A 39 5.89 -12.01 8.61
CA PHE A 39 4.58 -12.50 8.17
C PHE A 39 4.43 -14.02 8.32
N LEU A 40 5.50 -14.78 8.16
CA LEU A 40 5.48 -16.23 8.38
C LEU A 40 5.32 -16.56 9.87
N GLU A 41 6.01 -15.84 10.75
CA GLU A 41 5.85 -15.94 12.20
C GLU A 41 4.41 -15.62 12.61
N ALA A 42 3.86 -14.50 12.13
CA ALA A 42 2.47 -14.13 12.41
C ALA A 42 1.49 -15.22 11.94
N LYS A 43 1.73 -15.84 10.78
CA LYS A 43 0.93 -16.98 10.30
C LYS A 43 1.04 -18.19 11.23
N GLY A 44 2.25 -18.52 11.70
CA GLY A 44 2.49 -19.60 12.65
C GLY A 44 1.78 -19.39 14.00
N ASN A 45 1.66 -18.13 14.41
CA ASN A 45 0.94 -17.70 15.61
C ASN A 45 -0.59 -17.59 15.41
N GLY A 46 -1.10 -17.95 14.22
CA GLY A 46 -2.54 -18.00 13.93
C GLY A 46 -3.17 -16.70 13.42
N PHE A 47 -2.38 -15.68 13.09
CA PHE A 47 -2.90 -14.44 12.50
C PHE A 47 -3.17 -14.57 10.99
N ASP A 48 -4.22 -13.90 10.51
CA ASP A 48 -4.47 -13.77 9.07
C ASP A 48 -3.55 -12.71 8.44
N VAL A 49 -2.57 -13.21 7.67
CA VAL A 49 -1.59 -12.37 6.95
C VAL A 49 -2.24 -11.41 5.95
N LYS A 50 -3.38 -11.77 5.33
CA LYS A 50 -4.08 -10.87 4.40
C LYS A 50 -4.64 -9.67 5.13
N ILE A 51 -5.27 -9.90 6.28
CA ILE A 51 -5.81 -8.84 7.13
C ILE A 51 -4.68 -7.95 7.67
N LEU A 52 -3.56 -8.53 8.11
CA LEU A 52 -2.40 -7.74 8.55
C LEU A 52 -1.86 -6.80 7.45
N ARG A 53 -1.81 -7.27 6.19
CA ARG A 53 -1.42 -6.41 5.06
C ARG A 53 -2.39 -5.27 4.84
N GLU A 54 -3.69 -5.52 4.99
CA GLU A 54 -4.72 -4.49 4.91
C GLU A 54 -4.58 -3.45 6.03
N VAL A 55 -4.38 -3.90 7.27
CA VAL A 55 -4.12 -3.01 8.42
C VAL A 55 -2.91 -2.12 8.16
N ILE A 56 -1.78 -2.69 7.68
CA ILE A 56 -0.59 -1.91 7.34
C ILE A 56 -0.88 -0.90 6.23
N ARG A 57 -1.64 -1.29 5.21
CA ARG A 57 -2.02 -0.39 4.11
C ARG A 57 -2.86 0.77 4.61
N ILE A 58 -3.87 0.52 5.44
CA ILE A 58 -4.72 1.55 6.04
C ILE A 58 -3.85 2.49 6.89
N ARG A 59 -2.98 1.95 7.74
CA ARG A 59 -2.10 2.76 8.61
C ARG A 59 -1.10 3.64 7.86
N LYS A 60 -0.78 3.30 6.60
CA LYS A 60 0.12 4.10 5.74
C LYS A 60 -0.58 5.27 5.06
N GLN A 61 -1.90 5.26 4.96
CA GLN A 61 -2.65 6.37 4.36
C GLN A 61 -2.57 7.59 5.28
N ASP A 62 -2.70 8.79 4.72
CA ASP A 62 -2.82 10.00 5.52
C ASP A 62 -4.06 9.90 6.44
N GLN A 63 -3.96 10.41 7.67
CA GLN A 63 -5.06 10.27 8.63
C GLN A 63 -6.26 11.11 8.21
N LYS A 64 -6.03 12.32 7.70
CA LYS A 64 -7.10 13.22 7.28
C LYS A 64 -7.84 12.66 6.06
N GLU A 65 -7.11 12.13 5.08
CA GLU A 65 -7.72 11.47 3.92
C GLU A 65 -8.56 10.24 4.31
N ARG A 66 -8.13 9.50 5.35
CA ARG A 66 -8.91 8.38 5.90
C ARG A 66 -10.19 8.84 6.57
N ASP A 67 -10.12 9.84 7.45
CA ASP A 67 -11.28 10.35 8.17
C ASP A 67 -12.33 10.95 7.22
N GLU A 68 -11.88 11.68 6.18
CA GLU A 68 -12.75 12.21 5.12
C GLU A 68 -13.44 11.07 4.35
N ARG A 69 -12.69 10.03 3.98
CA ARG A 69 -13.23 8.86 3.28
C ARG A 69 -14.23 8.08 4.11
N GLU A 70 -13.96 7.88 5.40
CA GLU A 70 -14.87 7.20 6.34
C GLU A 70 -16.18 7.97 6.49
N THR A 71 -16.10 9.29 6.66
CA THR A 71 -17.29 10.16 6.74
C THR A 71 -18.17 10.05 5.49
N LEU A 72 -17.55 10.06 4.30
CA LEU A 72 -18.26 9.92 3.02
C LEU A 72 -18.87 8.52 2.86
N LEU A 73 -18.15 7.48 3.28
CA LEU A 73 -18.63 6.10 3.22
C LEU A 73 -19.86 5.92 4.10
N ASP A 74 -19.82 6.40 5.34
CA ASP A 74 -20.93 6.32 6.28
C ASP A 74 -22.17 7.05 5.74
N LEU A 75 -22.00 8.26 5.19
CA LEU A 75 -23.08 9.00 4.54
C LEU A 75 -23.73 8.21 3.40
N TYR A 76 -22.93 7.56 2.56
CA TYR A 76 -23.44 6.77 1.44
C TYR A 76 -24.14 5.50 1.89
N LEU A 77 -23.62 4.82 2.92
CA LEU A 77 -24.26 3.64 3.51
C LEU A 77 -25.59 4.01 4.16
N GLU A 78 -25.63 5.11 4.93
CA GLU A 78 -26.87 5.64 5.50
C GLU A 78 -27.88 5.99 4.40
N ALA A 79 -27.44 6.66 3.35
CA ALA A 79 -28.30 6.98 2.21
C ALA A 79 -28.88 5.73 1.56
N ILE A 80 -28.10 4.66 1.35
CA ILE A 80 -28.59 3.40 0.76
C ILE A 80 -29.59 2.71 1.69
N VAL A 81 -29.32 2.66 3.00
CA VAL A 81 -30.22 2.08 4.00
C VAL A 81 -31.56 2.83 4.02
N ASN A 82 -31.49 4.17 3.97
CA ASN A 82 -32.66 5.04 4.01
C ASN A 82 -33.38 5.12 2.64
N ALA A 83 -32.70 4.79 1.53
CA ALA A 83 -33.23 4.92 0.17
C ALA A 83 -34.15 3.80 -0.30
N ALA A 84 -34.25 2.64 0.40
CA ALA A 84 -35.47 1.82 0.55
C ALA A 84 -35.21 0.33 0.86
N VAL A 85 -36.03 -0.23 1.76
CA VAL A 85 -36.82 -1.43 1.41
C VAL A 85 -38.26 -0.96 1.21
N PRO A 86 -38.79 -0.87 -0.02
CA PRO A 86 -40.23 -0.73 -0.19
C PRO A 86 -40.82 -2.07 0.27
N ALA A 87 -41.56 -2.05 1.38
CA ALA A 87 -42.30 -3.22 1.84
C ALA A 87 -43.10 -3.78 0.65
N ALA A 88 -42.84 -5.05 0.34
CA ALA A 88 -43.41 -5.78 -0.78
C ALA A 88 -44.85 -5.34 -1.06
N ALA A 89 -45.07 -4.70 -2.21
CA ALA A 89 -46.38 -4.31 -2.68
C ALA A 89 -47.24 -5.57 -2.79
N LYS A 90 -48.07 -5.81 -1.78
CA LYS A 90 -49.09 -6.87 -1.80
C LYS A 90 -49.99 -6.59 -3.00
N LYS A 91 -49.92 -7.44 -4.02
CA LYS A 91 -51.00 -7.60 -5.01
C LYS A 91 -52.27 -7.88 -4.21
N LYS A 92 -53.20 -6.93 -4.17
CA LYS A 92 -54.57 -7.19 -3.78
C LYS A 92 -55.41 -7.11 -5.05
N ALA A 93 -55.93 -8.27 -5.43
CA ALA A 93 -56.93 -8.45 -6.46
C ALA A 93 -58.19 -7.62 -6.13
N ALA A 94 -58.73 -6.98 -7.16
CA ALA A 94 -60.15 -6.78 -7.42
C ALA A 94 -60.30 -6.32 -8.88
#